data_AF-A0A2N9NXU2-F1
#
_entry.id   AF-A0A2N9NXU2-F1
#
_cell.length_a   1.000
_cell.length_b   1.000
_cell.length_c   1.000
_cell.angle_alpha   90.00
_cell.angle_beta   90.00
_cell.angle_gamma   90.00
#
_symmetry.space_group_name_H-M   'P 1'
#
loop_
_entity.id
_entity.type
_entity.pdbx_description
1 polymer ?
#
loop_
_entity_poly.entity_id
_entity_poly.type
_entity_poly.pdbx_seq_one_letter_code
_entity_poly.pdbx_strand_id
1 'polypeptide(L)' 'MPTDLDQLAGVLKALGCPRDKAALMAAQLDKRARQLAEHKGRSYEDALAHLLQLVRQGWAAQSVANPEPPS' A
#
# COMPACT_ATOMS: atom_id res chain seq x y z
N MET A 1 1.75 13.69 12.59
CA MET A 1 0.48 12.96 12.80
C MET A 1 0.78 11.47 12.64
N PRO A 2 0.53 10.62 13.64
CA PRO A 2 0.69 9.18 13.48
C PRO A 2 -0.41 8.69 12.54
N THR A 3 -0.04 8.11 11.41
CA THR A 3 -0.99 7.52 10.48
C THR A 3 -1.63 6.31 11.14
N ASP A 4 -2.96 6.31 11.19
CA ASP A 4 -3.70 5.22 11.81
C ASP A 4 -3.58 3.98 10.91
N LEU A 5 -3.02 2.90 11.46
CA LEU A 5 -2.83 1.65 10.73
C LEU A 5 -4.16 1.07 10.27
N ASP A 6 -5.26 1.32 11.00
CA ASP A 6 -6.60 0.90 10.59
C ASP A 6 -7.09 1.68 9.37
N GLN A 7 -6.80 2.98 9.30
CA GLN A 7 -7.10 3.79 8.12
C GLN A 7 -6.29 3.31 6.92
N LEU A 8 -4.99 3.02 7.12
CA LEU A 8 -4.11 2.53 6.06
C LEU A 8 -4.53 1.13 5.58
N ALA A 9 -4.90 0.24 6.49
CA ALA A 9 -5.49 -1.05 6.15
C ALA A 9 -6.79 -0.87 5.38
N GLY A 10 -7.63 0.11 5.75
CA GLY A 10 -8.80 0.55 5.01
C GLY A 10 -8.51 0.84 3.53
N VAL A 11 -7.51 1.70 3.28
CA VAL A 11 -7.06 2.04 1.94
C VAL A 11 -6.52 0.81 1.21
N LEU A 12 -5.70 -0.01 1.85
CA LEU A 12 -5.15 -1.23 1.24
C LEU A 12 -6.26 -2.20 0.82
N LYS A 13 -7.30 -2.37 1.63
CA LYS A 13 -8.49 -3.18 1.27
C LYS A 13 -9.19 -2.62 0.03
N ALA A 14 -9.37 -1.29 -0.04
CA ALA A 14 -9.96 -0.64 -1.21
C ALA A 14 -9.10 -0.80 -2.48
N LEU A 15 -7.78 -0.96 -2.32
CA LEU A 15 -6.83 -1.23 -3.42
C LEU A 15 -6.79 -2.71 -3.85
N GLY A 16 -7.53 -3.61 -3.19
CA GLY A 16 -7.56 -5.04 -3.49
C GLY A 16 -6.69 -5.92 -2.58
N CYS A 17 -6.11 -5.37 -1.51
CA CYS A 17 -5.37 -6.16 -0.54
C CYS A 17 -6.33 -7.03 0.31
N PRO A 18 -6.02 -8.32 0.52
CA PRO A 18 -6.78 -9.18 1.42
C PRO A 18 -6.83 -8.61 2.84
N ARG A 19 -7.99 -8.70 3.50
CA ARG A 19 -8.25 -8.08 4.82
C ARG A 19 -7.31 -8.59 5.92
N ASP A 20 -6.98 -9.88 5.84
CA ASP A 20 -6.02 -10.64 6.63
C ASP A 20 -4.56 -10.17 6.42
N LYS A 21 -4.23 -9.65 5.24
CA LYS A 21 -2.90 -9.09 4.93
C LYS A 21 -2.84 -7.57 5.09
N ALA A 22 -3.99 -6.88 5.06
CA ALA A 22 -4.06 -5.43 5.06
C ALA A 22 -3.47 -4.81 6.34
N ALA A 23 -3.72 -5.39 7.51
CA ALA A 23 -3.15 -4.91 8.77
C ALA A 23 -1.62 -5.07 8.83
N LEU A 24 -1.11 -6.22 8.40
CA LEU A 24 0.33 -6.49 8.33
C LEU A 24 1.02 -5.56 7.32
N MET A 25 0.43 -5.41 6.14
CA MET A 25 0.91 -4.52 5.09
C MET A 25 0.89 -3.06 5.55
N ALA A 26 -0.15 -2.62 6.26
CA ALA A 26 -0.22 -1.27 6.80
C ALA A 26 0.97 -0.98 7.73
N ALA A 27 1.28 -1.89 8.66
CA ALA A 27 2.42 -1.75 9.56
C ALA A 27 3.76 -1.72 8.80
N GLN A 28 3.90 -2.52 7.75
CA GLN A 28 5.09 -2.51 6.89
C GLN A 28 5.24 -1.22 6.08
N LEU A 29 4.14 -0.71 5.49
CA LEU A 29 4.15 0.55 4.76
C LEU A 29 4.48 1.72 5.67
N ASP A 30 3.87 1.80 6.85
CA ASP A 30 4.15 2.88 7.82
C ASP A 30 5.64 2.90 8.20
N LYS A 31 6.21 1.73 8.54
CA LYS A 31 7.63 1.62 8.88
C LYS A 31 8.52 2.04 7.71
N ARG A 32 8.23 1.60 6.49
CA ARG A 32 8.98 2.00 5.29
C ARG A 32 8.83 3.49 4.99
N ALA A 33 7.65 4.07 5.17
CA ALA A 33 7.39 5.49 4.92
C ALA A 33 8.23 6.35 5.87
N ARG A 34 8.29 6.00 7.16
CA ARG A 34 9.16 6.65 8.14
C ARG A 34 10.63 6.55 7.75
N GLN A 35 11.10 5.35 7.42
CA GLN A 35 12.48 5.18 6.96
C GLN A 35 12.78 5.98 5.70
N LEU A 36 11.87 6.00 4.72
CA LEU A 36 12.06 6.81 3.51
C LEU A 36 12.10 8.30 3.84
N ALA A 37 11.26 8.75 4.75
CA ALA A 37 11.22 10.14 5.17
C ALA A 37 12.55 10.55 5.82
N GLU A 38 13.06 9.73 6.74
CA GLU A 38 14.34 9.95 7.41
C GLU A 38 15.53 9.85 6.45
N HIS A 39 15.56 8.84 5.57
CA HIS A 39 16.72 8.61 4.68
C HIS A 39 16.73 9.48 3.42
N LYS A 40 15.55 9.82 2.86
CA LYS A 40 15.46 10.63 1.63
C LYS A 40 15.12 12.09 1.90
N GLY A 41 14.93 12.49 3.17
CA GLY A 41 14.53 13.85 3.54
C GLY A 41 13.17 14.25 2.98
N ARG A 42 12.28 13.28 2.72
CA ARG A 42 10.92 13.53 2.21
C ARG A 42 9.92 13.56 3.36
N SER A 43 8.79 14.22 3.14
CA SER A 43 7.68 14.11 4.07
C SER A 43 7.17 12.68 4.14
N TYR A 44 6.76 12.24 5.32
CA TYR A 44 6.15 10.93 5.52
C TYR A 44 4.97 10.71 4.55
N GLU A 45 4.15 11.74 4.33
CA GLU A 45 3.00 11.69 3.41
C GLU A 45 3.42 11.38 1.97
N ASP A 46 4.47 12.03 1.47
CA ASP A 46 5.02 11.74 0.13
C ASP A 46 5.55 10.32 0.05
N ALA A 47 6.32 9.89 1.06
CA ALA A 47 6.86 8.53 1.12
C ALA A 47 5.74 7.48 1.13
N LEU A 48 4.69 7.70 1.92
CA LEU A 48 3.54 6.81 2.03
C LEU A 48 2.71 6.79 0.74
N ALA A 49 2.43 7.95 0.15
CA ALA A 49 1.71 8.05 -1.12
C ALA A 49 2.43 7.29 -2.23
N HIS A 50 3.77 7.45 -2.31
CA HIS A 50 4.60 6.68 -3.23
C HIS A 50 4.49 5.16 -3.01
N LEU A 51 4.53 4.71 -1.75
CA LEU A 51 4.42 3.28 -1.41
C LEU A 51 3.02 2.73 -1.75
N LEU A 52 1.95 3.46 -1.43
CA LEU A 52 0.57 3.08 -1.76
C LEU A 52 0.36 2.96 -3.27
N GLN A 53 0.95 3.88 -4.05
CA GLN A 53 0.87 3.84 -5.51
C GLN A 53 1.61 2.64 -6.10
N LEU A 54 2.74 2.25 -5.51
CA LEU A 54 3.50 1.05 -5.86
C LEU A 54 2.70 -0.23 -5.56
N VAL A 55 2.08 -0.27 -4.39
CA VAL A 55 1.23 -1.39 -3.97
C VAL A 55 0.02 -1.53 -4.90
N ARG A 56 -0.65 -0.43 -5.23
CA ARG A 56 -1.75 -0.41 -6.21
C ARG A 56 -1.33 -1.00 -7.57
N GLN A 57 -0.13 -0.66 -8.04
CA GLN A 57 0.40 -1.19 -9.30
C GLN A 57 0.69 -2.70 -9.19
N GLY A 58 1.24 -3.16 -8.07
CA GLY A 58 1.48 -4.59 -7.81
C GLY A 58 0.19 -5.42 -7.79
N TRP A 59 -0.88 -4.92 -7.17
CA TRP A 59 -2.18 -5.59 -7.18
C TRP A 59 -2.83 -5.58 -8.57
N ALA A 60 -2.81 -4.43 -9.27
CA ALA A 60 -3.34 -4.34 -10.63
C ALA A 60 -2.62 -5.30 -11.60
N ALA A 61 -1.29 -5.43 -11.47
CA ALA A 61 -0.50 -6.39 -12.24
C ALA A 61 -0.84 -7.85 -11.92
N GLN A 62 -1.22 -8.15 -10.68
CA GLN A 62 -1.63 -9.48 -10.25
C GLN A 62 -3.07 -9.82 -10.72
N SER A 63 -3.94 -8.80 -10.84
CA SER A 63 -5.30 -8.95 -11.37
C SER A 63 -5.34 -9.22 -12.88
N VAL A 64 -4.37 -8.70 -13.67
CA VAL A 64 -4.31 -8.97 -15.12
C VAL A 64 -3.70 -10.33 -15.48
N ALA A 65 -3.18 -11.08 -14.51
CA ALA A 65 -2.62 -12.42 -14.74
C ALA A 65 -3.69 -13.54 -14.86
N ASN A 66 -4.98 -13.20 -14.78
CA ASN A 66 -6.07 -14.11 -15.15
C ASN A 66 -6.99 -13.45 -16.19
N PRO A 67 -6.61 -13.40 -17.47
CA PRO A 67 -7.57 -13.07 -18.51
C PRO A 67 -8.56 -14.23 -18.64
N GLU A 68 -9.76 -14.07 -18.07
CA GLU A 68 -10.89 -14.89 -18.45
C GLU A 68 -11.11 -14.72 -19.98
N PRO A 69 -11.12 -15.80 -20.77
CA PRO A 69 -11.32 -15.68 -22.20
C PRO A 69 -12.74 -15.14 -22.46
N PRO A 70 -12.92 -14.15 -23.36
CA PRO A 70 -14.26 -13.78 -23.81
C PRO A 70 -14.90 -15.00 -24.50
N SER A 71 -16.13 -15.31 -24.09
CA SER A 71 -16.98 -16.36 -24.67
C SER A 71 -17.33 -16.11 -26.14
#